data_AF-A0A9R1JF89-F1
#
_entry.id   AF-A0A9R1JF89-F1
#
_cell.length_a   1.000
_cell.length_b   1.000
_cell.length_c   1.000
_cell.angle_alpha   90.00
_cell.angle_beta   90.00
_cell.angle_gamma   90.00
#
_symmetry.space_group_name_H-M   'P 1'
#
loop_
_entity.id
_entity.type
_entity.pdbx_description
1 polymer ?
#
loop_
_entity_poly.entity_id
_entity_poly.type
_entity_poly.pdbx_seq_one_letter_code
_entity_poly.pdbx_strand_id
1 'polypeptide(L)'
;MSSSHRSHLTCRPTTGTTTSARRSGSALAQQLIGEPLPIIKCDHCWRLVVRHVSSMPKHPEWVFFKCEKDGDGCKFWYWEEEYIDLLIARNLLDVGALVARDEAREDAMFKFEEEEKKKVCKLEKPVGKRNNVVNKEMEKALIGLTGAVKEVVFLLKCVIFLVVFFVLVLLAKNWWSM
;
A
#
# COMPACT_ATOMS: atom_id res chain seq x y z
N MET A 1 48.66 22.95 18.46
CA MET A 1 47.66 24.05 18.44
C MET A 1 46.76 23.75 17.25
N SER A 2 45.67 23.01 17.47
CA SER A 2 44.28 23.52 17.61
C SER A 2 43.88 24.39 16.41
N SER A 3 42.77 24.18 15.70
CA SER A 3 41.47 23.82 16.23
C SER A 3 40.54 23.17 15.20
N SER A 4 39.75 22.25 15.71
CA SER A 4 38.44 21.78 15.22
C SER A 4 37.48 22.96 15.03
N HIS A 5 36.60 22.92 14.01
CA HIS A 5 35.26 23.46 14.13
C HIS A 5 34.21 22.72 13.30
N ARG A 6 33.29 22.15 14.07
CA ARG A 6 32.05 21.46 13.79
C ARG A 6 31.01 22.46 13.22
N SER A 7 30.24 22.05 12.22
CA SER A 7 28.97 22.71 11.87
C SER A 7 27.86 21.67 11.90
N HIS A 8 26.84 21.97 12.69
CA HIS A 8 25.80 21.10 13.20
C HIS A 8 24.44 21.70 12.79
N LEU A 9 23.55 20.85 12.25
CA LEU A 9 22.09 21.00 12.10
C LEU A 9 21.61 22.08 11.10
N THR A 10 20.70 21.74 10.20
CA THR A 10 19.29 21.50 10.55
C THR A 10 18.64 20.49 9.61
N CYS A 11 18.15 19.36 10.16
CA CYS A 11 17.09 18.59 9.54
C CYS A 11 15.81 19.43 9.63
N ARG A 12 15.21 19.73 8.48
CA ARG A 12 13.92 20.40 8.38
C ARG A 12 12.83 19.33 8.21
N PRO A 13 11.89 19.17 9.17
CA PRO A 13 10.67 18.44 8.91
C PRO A 13 9.76 19.36 8.11
N THR A 14 9.54 19.06 6.83
CA THR A 14 8.48 19.73 6.07
C THR A 14 7.35 18.73 5.87
N THR A 15 6.44 18.74 6.84
CA THR A 15 5.04 18.42 6.61
C THR A 15 4.52 19.34 5.51
N GLY A 16 4.44 18.80 4.29
CA GLY A 16 3.89 19.47 3.11
C GLY A 16 2.76 18.63 2.55
N THR A 17 1.57 18.89 3.05
CA THR A 17 0.27 18.47 2.52
C THR A 17 0.30 18.38 0.99
N THR A 18 0.45 17.17 0.45
CA THR A 18 0.41 16.96 -0.99
C THR A 18 -1.05 17.00 -1.42
N THR A 19 -1.44 18.15 -1.97
CA THR A 19 -2.69 18.29 -2.71
C THR A 19 -2.63 17.27 -3.85
N SER A 20 -3.40 16.19 -3.75
CA SER A 20 -3.50 15.19 -4.80
C SER A 20 -4.20 15.83 -6.00
N ALA A 21 -3.43 16.44 -6.89
CA ALA A 21 -3.81 16.47 -8.30
C ALA A 21 -4.09 15.00 -8.64
N ARG A 22 -5.35 14.64 -8.92
CA ARG A 22 -5.75 13.24 -9.15
C ARG A 22 -4.80 12.64 -10.18
N ARG A 23 -3.90 11.80 -9.71
CA ARG A 23 -3.05 11.00 -10.57
C ARG A 23 -3.88 9.81 -11.04
N SER A 24 -3.72 9.47 -12.31
CA SER A 24 -4.44 8.35 -12.92
C SER A 24 -3.74 7.06 -12.50
N GLY A 25 -4.20 6.48 -11.40
CA GLY A 25 -3.68 5.22 -10.88
C GLY A 25 -4.76 4.48 -10.09
N SER A 26 -4.71 3.14 -10.10
CA SER A 26 -5.57 2.34 -9.24
C SER A 26 -5.30 2.62 -7.75
N ALA A 27 -6.23 2.24 -6.87
CA ALA A 27 -6.02 2.34 -5.42
C ALA A 27 -4.80 1.54 -4.95
N LEU A 28 -4.49 0.43 -5.63
CA LEU A 28 -3.29 -0.37 -5.33
C LEU A 28 -2.02 0.35 -5.80
N ALA A 29 -2.06 0.98 -6.98
CA ALA A 29 -0.95 1.81 -7.45
C ALA A 29 -0.65 2.94 -6.46
N GLN A 30 -1.67 3.57 -5.90
CA GLN A 30 -1.52 4.61 -4.87
C GLN A 30 -0.85 4.11 -3.59
N GLN A 31 -1.11 2.86 -3.19
CA GLN A 31 -0.46 2.26 -2.01
C GLN A 31 1.01 1.93 -2.25
N LEU A 32 1.40 1.64 -3.49
CA LEU A 32 2.75 1.21 -3.85
C LEU A 32 3.66 2.35 -4.33
N ILE A 33 3.19 3.59 -4.30
CA ILE A 33 3.99 4.77 -4.66
C ILE A 33 5.20 4.87 -3.73
N GLY A 34 6.38 5.09 -4.31
CA GLY A 34 7.63 5.24 -3.55
C GLY A 34 8.27 3.93 -3.09
N GLU A 35 7.61 2.78 -3.28
CA GLU A 35 8.23 1.47 -3.06
C GLU A 35 9.26 1.15 -4.17
N PRO A 36 10.27 0.30 -3.88
CA PRO A 36 11.22 -0.16 -4.89
C PRO A 36 10.51 -1.06 -5.91
N LEU A 37 10.14 -0.48 -7.05
CA LEU A 37 9.46 -1.19 -8.14
C LEU A 37 10.44 -1.99 -9.00
N PRO A 38 10.04 -3.19 -9.49
CA PRO A 38 10.87 -3.99 -10.38
C PRO A 38 11.08 -3.27 -11.71
N ILE A 39 12.31 -3.35 -12.23
CA ILE A 39 12.68 -2.81 -13.54
C ILE A 39 12.49 -3.90 -14.60
N ILE A 40 11.56 -3.68 -15.53
CA ILE A 40 11.24 -4.64 -16.60
C ILE A 40 11.95 -4.28 -17.91
N LYS A 41 11.88 -5.20 -18.87
CA LYS A 41 12.33 -4.97 -20.25
C LYS A 41 11.24 -4.28 -21.06
N CYS A 42 11.63 -3.36 -21.93
CA CYS A 42 10.78 -2.76 -22.94
C CYS A 42 10.36 -3.81 -23.97
N ASP A 43 9.07 -3.89 -24.30
CA ASP A 43 8.55 -4.90 -25.23
C ASP A 43 9.09 -4.74 -26.67
N HIS A 44 9.49 -3.52 -27.04
CA HIS A 44 9.94 -3.20 -28.41
C HIS A 44 11.42 -3.48 -28.66
N CYS A 45 12.30 -3.15 -27.72
CA CYS A 45 13.76 -3.28 -27.90
C CYS A 45 14.45 -4.17 -26.86
N TRP A 46 13.68 -4.75 -25.94
CA TRP A 46 14.12 -5.70 -24.91
C TRP A 46 15.19 -5.16 -23.95
N ARG A 47 15.46 -3.84 -24.03
CA ARG A 47 16.31 -3.11 -23.10
C ARG A 47 15.56 -2.79 -21.82
N LEU A 48 16.31 -2.59 -20.75
CA LEU A 48 15.74 -2.24 -19.46
C LEU A 48 15.06 -0.86 -19.53
N VAL A 49 13.94 -0.76 -18.84
CA VAL A 49 13.29 0.50 -18.51
C VAL A 49 14.12 1.19 -17.42
N VAL A 50 14.13 2.52 -17.38
CA VAL A 50 14.88 3.29 -16.41
C VAL A 50 13.92 4.16 -15.60
N ARG A 51 14.15 4.20 -14.28
CA ARG A 51 13.44 5.07 -13.35
C ARG A 51 14.06 6.46 -13.37
N HIS A 52 13.24 7.49 -13.56
CA HIS A 52 13.65 8.88 -13.53
C HIS A 52 12.80 9.67 -12.55
N VAL A 53 13.37 10.78 -12.06
CA VAL A 53 12.68 11.76 -11.24
C VAL A 53 12.57 13.05 -12.04
N SER A 54 11.35 13.57 -12.17
CA SER A 54 11.04 14.81 -12.87
C SER A 54 11.62 16.00 -12.11
N SER A 55 12.40 16.80 -12.83
CA SER A 55 12.87 18.12 -12.39
C SER A 55 11.93 19.26 -12.81
N MET A 56 10.79 18.95 -13.45
CA MET A 56 9.89 19.97 -13.98
C MET A 56 9.21 20.75 -12.85
N PRO A 57 9.13 22.10 -12.91
CA PRO A 57 8.48 22.92 -11.87
C PRO A 57 7.00 22.60 -11.64
N LYS A 58 6.31 22.09 -12.66
CA LYS A 58 4.89 21.71 -12.60
C LYS A 58 4.69 20.39 -11.84
N HIS A 59 5.71 19.53 -11.81
CA HIS A 59 5.68 18.17 -11.28
C HIS A 59 7.03 17.86 -10.60
N PRO A 60 7.43 18.61 -9.56
CA PRO A 60 8.71 18.39 -8.92
C PRO A 60 8.70 17.02 -8.24
N GLU A 61 9.80 16.27 -8.39
CA GLU A 61 10.02 14.96 -7.76
C GLU A 61 9.12 13.83 -8.26
N TRP A 62 8.34 14.06 -9.32
CA TRP A 62 7.47 13.01 -9.87
C TRP A 62 8.28 11.94 -10.59
N VAL A 63 8.02 10.69 -10.24
CA VAL A 63 8.75 9.57 -10.80
C VAL A 63 8.08 9.10 -12.07
N PHE A 64 8.87 8.81 -13.09
CA PHE A 64 8.41 8.20 -14.33
C PHE A 64 9.40 7.16 -14.82
N PHE A 65 8.89 6.23 -15.62
CA PHE A 65 9.61 5.12 -16.17
C PHE A 65 9.64 5.26 -17.68
N LYS A 66 10.84 5.17 -18.27
CA LYS A 66 10.97 5.19 -19.72
C LYS A 66 12.04 4.26 -20.25
N CYS A 67 11.95 3.91 -21.52
CA CYS A 67 12.99 3.10 -22.17
C CYS A 67 14.35 3.82 -22.15
N GLU A 68 15.44 3.07 -22.00
CA GLU A 68 16.80 3.59 -22.16
C GLU A 68 17.03 4.20 -23.56
N LYS A 69 16.50 3.56 -24.61
CA LYS A 69 16.57 4.02 -26.02
C LYS A 69 15.33 4.80 -26.44
N ASP A 70 14.90 5.71 -25.59
CA ASP A 70 13.85 6.68 -25.91
C ASP A 70 14.24 7.45 -27.20
N GLY A 71 13.41 7.37 -28.24
CA GLY A 71 13.67 8.03 -29.54
C GLY A 71 14.09 7.11 -30.70
N ASP A 72 14.57 5.89 -30.46
CA ASP A 72 14.91 4.90 -31.52
C ASP A 72 13.68 4.04 -31.92
N GLY A 73 12.48 4.65 -31.94
CA GLY A 73 11.22 3.95 -32.21
C GLY A 73 10.59 3.24 -31.00
N CYS A 74 11.21 3.33 -29.82
CA CYS A 74 10.62 2.85 -28.56
C CYS A 74 9.87 3.97 -27.85
N LYS A 75 8.56 3.77 -27.62
CA LYS A 75 7.68 4.73 -26.93
C LYS A 75 7.24 4.24 -25.54
N PHE A 76 8.09 3.45 -24.88
CA PHE A 76 7.80 3.01 -23.51
C PHE A 76 8.03 4.18 -22.56
N TRP A 77 6.95 4.79 -22.09
CA TRP A 77 6.96 5.91 -21.16
C TRP A 77 5.67 5.87 -20.32
N TYR A 78 5.81 5.86 -19.00
CA TYR A 78 4.68 5.81 -18.04
C TYR A 78 5.03 6.57 -16.77
N TRP A 79 4.05 7.21 -16.15
CA TRP A 79 4.21 7.71 -14.78
C TRP A 79 4.34 6.55 -13.80
N GLU A 80 4.87 6.80 -12.59
CA GLU A 80 5.05 5.77 -11.56
C GLU A 80 3.78 4.96 -11.28
N GLU A 81 2.62 5.62 -11.16
CA GLU A 81 1.35 4.94 -10.90
C GLU A 81 0.88 4.08 -12.09
N GLU A 82 0.98 4.61 -13.30
CA GLU A 82 0.64 3.89 -14.52
C GLU A 82 1.57 2.69 -14.74
N TYR A 83 2.84 2.84 -14.37
CA TYR A 83 3.83 1.78 -14.41
C TYR A 83 3.52 0.69 -13.37
N ILE A 84 3.06 1.05 -12.17
CA ILE A 84 2.59 0.07 -11.18
C ILE A 84 1.37 -0.69 -11.71
N ASP A 85 0.39 0.01 -12.27
CA ASP A 85 -0.78 -0.61 -12.89
C ASP A 85 -0.40 -1.59 -14.01
N LEU A 86 0.60 -1.22 -14.84
CA LEU A 86 1.16 -2.09 -15.87
C LEU A 86 1.79 -3.37 -15.27
N LEU A 87 2.54 -3.23 -14.17
CA LEU A 87 3.18 -4.36 -13.51
C LEU A 87 2.15 -5.30 -12.87
N ILE A 88 1.09 -4.76 -12.27
CA ILE A 88 -0.03 -5.54 -11.72
C ILE A 88 -0.74 -6.29 -12.85
N ALA A 89 -1.07 -5.60 -13.94
CA ALA A 89 -1.75 -6.20 -15.09
C ALA A 89 -0.95 -7.35 -15.74
N ARG A 90 0.39 -7.26 -15.71
CA ARG A 90 1.29 -8.32 -16.19
C ARG A 90 1.63 -9.36 -15.13
N ASN A 91 1.10 -9.22 -13.92
CA ASN A 91 1.37 -10.09 -12.78
C ASN A 91 2.87 -10.20 -12.44
N LEU A 92 3.61 -9.10 -12.65
CA LEU A 92 5.06 -8.97 -12.42
C LEU A 92 5.41 -8.38 -11.04
N LEU A 93 4.40 -7.93 -10.30
CA LEU A 93 4.50 -7.59 -8.88
C LEU A 93 3.93 -8.73 -8.06
N ASP A 94 4.74 -9.30 -7.17
CA ASP A 94 4.24 -10.20 -6.14
C ASP A 94 3.55 -9.37 -5.04
N VAL A 95 2.25 -9.14 -5.24
CA VAL A 95 1.40 -8.43 -4.28
C VAL A 95 1.40 -9.13 -2.92
N GLY A 96 1.59 -10.46 -2.88
CA GLY A 96 1.67 -11.23 -1.64
C GLY A 96 2.89 -10.89 -0.79
N ALA A 97 4.07 -10.75 -1.42
CA ALA A 97 5.29 -10.34 -0.74
C ALA A 97 5.24 -8.89 -0.23
N LEU A 98 4.52 -8.00 -0.92
CA LEU A 98 4.32 -6.61 -0.50
C LEU A 98 3.39 -6.52 0.72
N VAL A 99 2.27 -7.24 0.69
CA VAL A 99 1.34 -7.31 1.83
C VAL A 99 2.02 -7.88 3.08
N ALA A 100 2.85 -8.91 2.93
CA ALA A 100 3.60 -9.49 4.04
C ALA A 100 4.63 -8.52 4.67
N ARG A 101 5.14 -7.54 3.91
CA ARG A 101 6.05 -6.51 4.44
C ARG A 101 5.32 -5.45 5.25
N ASP A 102 4.09 -5.11 4.90
CA ASP A 102 3.28 -4.17 5.70
C ASP A 102 2.91 -4.78 7.06
N GLU A 103 2.58 -6.08 7.11
CA GLU A 103 2.37 -6.80 8.37
C GLU A 103 3.63 -6.75 9.27
N ALA A 104 4.82 -6.99 8.69
CA ALA A 104 6.07 -6.92 9.43
C ALA A 104 6.47 -5.48 9.86
N ARG A 105 6.04 -4.45 9.12
CA ARG A 105 6.31 -3.05 9.44
C ARG A 105 5.42 -2.53 10.57
N GLU A 106 4.15 -2.94 10.58
CA GLU A 106 3.23 -2.69 11.70
C GLU A 106 3.78 -3.26 13.01
N ASP A 107 4.29 -4.51 12.97
CA ASP A 107 4.93 -5.16 14.12
C ASP A 107 6.19 -4.42 14.62
N ALA A 108 6.99 -3.86 13.70
CA ALA A 108 8.19 -3.12 14.04
C ALA A 108 7.88 -1.73 14.62
N MET A 109 6.85 -1.06 14.10
CA MET A 109 6.38 0.23 14.62
C MET A 109 5.79 0.09 16.02
N PHE A 110 5.09 -1.02 16.29
CA PHE A 110 4.60 -1.36 17.64
C PHE A 110 5.74 -1.60 18.65
N LYS A 111 6.84 -2.23 18.20
CA LYS A 111 8.03 -2.46 19.05
C LYS A 111 8.82 -1.19 19.35
N PHE A 112 8.92 -0.25 18.40
CA PHE A 112 9.59 1.04 18.63
C PHE A 112 8.85 1.87 19.70
N GLU A 113 7.52 1.86 19.67
CA GLU A 113 6.70 2.57 20.67
C GLU A 113 6.77 1.90 22.07
N GLU A 114 6.95 0.58 22.12
CA GLU A 114 7.14 -0.18 23.36
C GLU A 114 8.52 0.06 23.99
N GLU A 115 9.59 0.11 23.20
CA GLU A 115 10.94 0.41 23.69
C GLU A 115 11.12 1.87 24.12
N GLU A 116 10.46 2.81 23.45
CA GLU A 116 10.50 4.23 23.82
C GLU A 116 9.77 4.47 25.16
N LYS A 117 8.64 3.77 25.41
CA LYS A 117 7.97 3.78 26.72
C LYS A 117 8.84 3.18 27.84
N LYS A 118 9.73 2.24 27.53
CA LYS A 118 10.60 1.59 28.54
C LYS A 118 11.82 2.44 28.92
N LYS A 119 12.30 3.33 28.03
CA LYS A 119 13.46 4.21 28.30
C LYS A 119 13.08 5.51 29.02
N VAL A 120 11.82 5.93 28.98
CA VAL A 120 11.33 7.18 29.61
C VAL A 120 10.91 7.00 31.09
N CYS A 121 10.96 5.79 31.67
CA CYS A 121 10.65 5.55 33.09
C CYS A 121 11.81 5.82 34.07
N LYS A 122 12.65 6.82 33.82
CA LYS A 122 13.64 7.32 34.78
C LYS A 122 13.64 8.85 34.91
N LEU A 123 12.47 9.50 34.88
CA LEU A 123 12.27 10.73 35.64
C LEU A 123 10.76 11.05 35.80
N GLU A 124 10.35 11.26 37.05
CA GLU A 124 9.05 11.76 37.52
C GLU A 124 8.56 13.00 36.72
N LYS A 125 7.26 13.32 36.50
CA LYS A 125 6.05 13.32 37.36
C LYS A 125 4.77 13.50 36.49
N PRO A 126 3.54 13.43 37.06
CA PRO A 126 2.31 13.08 36.34
C PRO A 126 1.42 14.28 35.96
N VAL A 127 1.00 14.40 34.70
CA VAL A 127 -0.23 15.10 34.28
C VAL A 127 -0.71 14.50 32.96
N GLY A 128 -2.00 14.12 32.89
CA GLY A 128 -2.68 13.81 31.60
C GLY A 128 -3.34 12.44 31.47
N LYS A 129 -3.97 11.92 32.53
CA LYS A 129 -4.71 10.63 32.48
C LYS A 129 -6.20 10.88 32.23
N ARG A 130 -6.63 10.95 30.96
CA ARG A 130 -8.07 10.84 30.63
C ARG A 130 -8.42 10.20 29.28
N ASN A 131 -7.50 10.13 28.29
CA ASN A 131 -7.91 9.76 26.92
C ASN A 131 -7.48 8.34 26.45
N ASN A 132 -6.68 7.60 27.23
CA ASN A 132 -6.14 6.29 26.79
C ASN A 132 -7.09 5.10 27.04
N VAL A 133 -8.07 5.24 27.93
CA VAL A 133 -8.94 4.12 28.34
C VAL A 133 -10.02 3.85 27.30
N VAL A 134 -10.54 4.90 26.64
CA VAL A 134 -11.62 4.76 25.64
C VAL A 134 -11.12 4.09 24.35
N ASN A 135 -9.87 4.35 23.95
CA ASN A 135 -9.34 3.82 22.69
C ASN A 135 -9.16 2.28 22.72
N LYS A 136 -8.71 1.73 23.85
CA LYS A 136 -8.46 0.28 24.00
C LYS A 136 -9.75 -0.56 24.01
N GLU A 137 -10.86 0.03 24.44
CA GLU A 137 -12.18 -0.63 24.43
C GLU A 137 -12.76 -0.67 23.01
N MET A 138 -12.59 0.42 22.25
CA MET A 138 -13.08 0.51 20.87
C MET A 138 -12.35 -0.45 19.92
N GLU A 139 -11.04 -0.64 20.09
CA GLU A 139 -10.27 -1.60 19.28
C GLU A 139 -10.74 -3.05 19.50
N LYS A 140 -11.06 -3.43 20.75
CA LYS A 140 -11.61 -4.76 21.06
C LYS A 140 -12.99 -4.98 20.44
N ALA A 141 -13.83 -3.95 20.47
CA ALA A 141 -15.14 -3.99 19.81
C ALA A 141 -15.00 -4.12 18.29
N LEU A 142 -14.02 -3.45 17.68
CA LEU A 142 -13.77 -3.51 16.24
C LEU A 142 -13.32 -4.90 15.79
N ILE A 143 -12.42 -5.54 16.55
CA ILE A 143 -11.93 -6.90 16.28
C ILE A 143 -13.08 -7.92 16.42
N GLY A 144 -13.90 -7.80 17.47
CA GLY A 144 -15.07 -8.66 17.67
C GLY A 144 -16.12 -8.51 16.56
N LEU A 145 -16.39 -7.28 16.13
CA LEU A 145 -17.33 -6.99 15.05
C LEU A 145 -16.83 -7.54 13.71
N THR A 146 -15.54 -7.41 13.43
CA THR A 146 -14.92 -7.93 12.20
C THR A 146 -15.04 -9.46 12.10
N GLY A 147 -14.88 -10.17 13.24
CA GLY A 147 -15.11 -11.62 13.31
C GLY A 147 -16.56 -12.00 12.98
N ALA A 148 -17.53 -11.34 13.61
CA ALA A 148 -18.95 -11.63 13.39
C ALA A 148 -19.41 -11.33 11.95
N VAL A 149 -18.92 -10.24 11.35
CA VAL A 149 -19.25 -9.89 9.95
C VAL A 149 -18.77 -10.99 8.99
N LYS A 150 -17.60 -11.59 9.24
CA LYS A 150 -17.08 -12.67 8.40
C LYS A 150 -17.96 -13.91 8.43
N GLU A 151 -18.52 -14.26 9.58
CA GLU A 151 -19.46 -15.38 9.72
C GLU A 151 -20.78 -15.11 8.99
N VAL A 152 -21.35 -13.90 9.12
CA VAL A 152 -22.59 -13.52 8.43
C VAL A 152 -22.41 -13.55 6.91
N VAL A 153 -21.28 -13.04 6.41
CA VAL A 153 -20.95 -13.08 4.97
C VAL A 153 -20.78 -14.52 4.49
N PHE A 154 -20.19 -15.40 5.29
CA PHE A 154 -20.06 -16.82 4.97
C PHE A 154 -21.42 -17.51 4.90
N LEU A 155 -22.27 -17.32 5.92
CA LEU A 155 -23.64 -17.86 5.95
C LEU A 155 -24.47 -17.36 4.77
N LEU A 156 -24.37 -16.07 4.43
CA LEU A 156 -25.07 -15.50 3.28
C LEU A 156 -24.64 -16.17 1.97
N LYS A 157 -23.33 -16.39 1.77
CA LYS A 157 -22.81 -17.14 0.61
C LYS A 157 -23.32 -18.58 0.57
N CYS A 158 -23.36 -19.28 1.70
CA CYS A 158 -23.91 -20.63 1.79
C CYS A 158 -25.40 -20.68 1.38
N VAL A 159 -26.21 -19.74 1.86
CA VAL A 159 -27.64 -19.66 1.50
C VAL A 159 -27.81 -19.40 0.00
N ILE A 160 -27.05 -18.45 -0.57
CA ILE A 160 -27.08 -18.16 -2.01
C ILE A 160 -26.73 -19.41 -2.82
N PHE A 161 -25.67 -20.12 -2.43
CA PHE A 161 -25.23 -21.33 -3.12
C PHE A 161 -26.32 -22.42 -3.09
N LEU A 162 -26.97 -22.63 -1.95
CA LEU A 162 -28.08 -23.58 -1.83
C LEU A 162 -29.26 -23.19 -2.73
N VAL A 163 -29.68 -21.92 -2.73
CA VAL A 163 -30.78 -21.45 -3.59
C VAL A 163 -30.47 -21.68 -5.06
N VAL A 164 -29.27 -21.30 -5.51
CA VAL A 164 -28.84 -21.53 -6.91
C VAL A 164 -28.84 -23.02 -7.24
N PHE A 165 -28.32 -23.86 -6.35
CA PHE A 165 -28.33 -25.31 -6.52
C PHE A 165 -29.76 -25.87 -6.64
N PHE A 166 -30.69 -25.45 -5.78
CA PHE A 166 -32.09 -25.87 -5.86
C PHE A 166 -32.75 -25.42 -7.16
N VAL A 167 -32.52 -24.18 -7.61
CA VAL A 167 -33.06 -23.71 -8.90
C VAL A 167 -32.50 -24.55 -10.05
N LEU A 168 -31.20 -24.84 -10.08
CA LEU A 168 -30.60 -25.70 -11.11
C LEU A 168 -31.20 -27.11 -11.12
N VAL A 169 -31.43 -27.70 -9.94
CA VAL A 169 -32.08 -29.01 -9.83
C VAL A 169 -33.52 -28.97 -10.34
N LEU A 170 -34.29 -27.92 -10.01
CA LEU A 170 -35.65 -27.75 -10.52
C LEU A 170 -35.68 -27.57 -12.04
N LEU A 171 -34.76 -26.77 -12.59
CA LEU A 171 -34.62 -26.60 -14.05
C LEU A 171 -34.27 -27.92 -14.74
N ALA A 172 -33.33 -28.68 -14.17
CA ALA A 172 -32.95 -29.99 -14.70
C ALA A 172 -34.11 -31.00 -14.66
N LYS A 173 -34.89 -31.01 -13.57
CA LYS A 173 -36.09 -31.85 -13.46
C LYS A 173 -37.17 -31.45 -14.46
N ASN A 174 -37.39 -30.16 -14.67
CA ASN A 174 -38.38 -29.67 -15.64
C ASN A 174 -37.97 -30.00 -17.07
N TRP A 175 -36.68 -29.98 -17.39
CA TRP A 175 -36.18 -30.39 -18.71
C TRP A 175 -36.34 -31.88 -18.98
N TRP A 176 -36.32 -32.73 -17.95
CA TRP A 176 -36.50 -34.16 -18.13
C TRP A 176 -37.98 -34.57 -18.25
N SER A 177 -38.92 -33.67 -17.94
CA SER A 177 -40.36 -33.94 -18.00
C SER A 177 -41.02 -33.47 -19.31
N MET A 178 -40.24 -33.03 -20.29
CA MET A 178 -40.69 -32.51 -21.59
C MET A 178 -40.03 -33.28 -22.72
#